data_AF-A0A0D2BEU8-F1
#
_entry.id   AF-A0A0D2BEU8-F1
#
_cell.length_a   1.000
_cell.length_b   1.000
_cell.length_c   1.000
_cell.angle_alpha   90.00
_cell.angle_beta   90.00
_cell.angle_gamma   90.00
#
_symmetry.space_group_name_H-M   'P 1'
#
loop_
_entity.id
_entity.type
_entity.pdbx_description
1 polymer ?
#
loop_
_entity_poly.entity_id
_entity_poly.type
_entity_poly.pdbx_seq_one_letter_code
_entity_poly.pdbx_strand_id
1 'polypeptide(L)'
;MFAAKRLGKAKQSLPPGIDLVKADDFKEWQVDIRVLDSNPLYLNQIYRLSFIFTSNYPIEPPEVTFIHVPPSSSASSVAPTSNTQSQSQQQSQSQSQSQTTTDSGRSIPIHPHIYSNGIICLDLLGSAGWSPVQSVESVCMSLQSMLTGNTKNERPPGDEAFCQSMGVRGPNGWTGSERGRGLRGVRFAYDDDTV
;
A
#
# COMPACT_ATOMS: atom_id res chain seq x y z
N MET A 1 -4.60 -19.61 -17.24
CA MET A 1 -3.83 -18.79 -16.29
C MET A 1 -3.34 -17.48 -16.94
N PHE A 2 -4.24 -16.53 -17.21
CA PHE A 2 -3.84 -15.24 -17.81
C PHE A 2 -3.28 -14.25 -16.76
N ALA A 3 -3.76 -14.33 -15.51
CA ALA A 3 -3.22 -13.54 -14.40
C ALA A 3 -1.72 -13.81 -14.19
N ALA A 4 -1.31 -15.08 -14.10
CA ALA A 4 0.10 -15.47 -13.91
C ALA A 4 1.05 -14.89 -14.97
N LYS A 5 0.61 -14.81 -16.24
CA LYS A 5 1.43 -14.28 -17.34
C LYS A 5 1.60 -12.76 -17.28
N ARG A 6 0.59 -12.03 -16.79
CA ARG A 6 0.68 -10.56 -16.60
C ARG A 6 1.48 -10.22 -15.34
N LEU A 7 1.29 -10.98 -14.28
CA LEU A 7 2.02 -10.83 -13.02
C LEU A 7 3.52 -11.16 -13.18
N GLY A 8 3.87 -12.14 -14.01
CA GLY A 8 5.26 -12.42 -14.36
C GLY A 8 5.96 -11.31 -15.15
N LYS A 9 5.23 -10.56 -15.98
CA LYS A 9 5.75 -9.39 -16.71
C LYS A 9 6.00 -8.18 -15.81
N ALA A 10 5.16 -7.99 -14.78
CA ALA A 10 5.34 -6.92 -13.81
C ALA A 10 6.67 -6.99 -13.05
N LYS A 11 7.25 -8.20 -12.90
CA LYS A 11 8.59 -8.35 -12.31
C LYS A 11 9.74 -7.89 -13.22
N GLN A 12 9.51 -7.67 -14.51
CA GLN A 12 10.57 -7.40 -15.49
C GLN A 12 10.80 -5.91 -15.79
N SER A 13 9.84 -5.01 -15.53
CA SER A 13 10.01 -3.58 -15.84
C SER A 13 9.02 -2.70 -15.06
N LEU A 14 9.22 -2.55 -13.75
CA LEU A 14 8.46 -1.57 -12.97
C LEU A 14 8.94 -0.14 -13.30
N PRO A 15 8.04 0.85 -13.34
CA PRO A 15 8.43 2.24 -13.45
C PRO A 15 9.27 2.68 -12.24
N PRO A 16 10.11 3.71 -12.39
CA PRO A 16 10.97 4.14 -11.30
C PRO A 16 10.14 4.59 -10.10
N GLY A 17 10.60 4.25 -8.90
CA GLY A 17 9.89 4.53 -7.64
C GLY A 17 8.77 3.54 -7.31
N ILE A 18 8.59 2.47 -8.09
CA ILE A 18 7.66 1.39 -7.76
C ILE A 18 8.47 0.10 -7.55
N ASP A 19 8.40 -0.47 -6.35
CA ASP A 19 9.17 -1.65 -5.96
C ASP A 19 8.22 -2.75 -5.45
N LEU A 20 8.33 -3.96 -6.01
CA LEU A 20 7.51 -5.10 -5.57
C LEU A 20 8.11 -5.73 -4.31
N VAL A 21 7.38 -5.65 -3.20
CA VAL A 21 7.83 -6.15 -1.89
C VAL A 21 7.44 -7.61 -1.69
N LYS A 22 6.18 -7.95 -1.97
CA LYS A 22 5.61 -9.28 -1.76
C LYS A 22 4.74 -9.64 -2.94
N ALA A 23 4.97 -10.80 -3.55
CA ALA A 23 4.22 -11.25 -4.72
C ALA A 23 4.26 -12.78 -4.88
N ASP A 24 4.34 -13.49 -3.75
CA ASP A 24 4.55 -14.93 -3.73
C ASP A 24 3.29 -15.70 -4.12
N ASP A 25 2.13 -15.13 -3.85
CA ASP A 25 0.82 -15.71 -4.14
C ASP A 25 0.00 -14.85 -5.11
N PHE A 26 -0.99 -15.43 -5.77
CA PHE A 26 -1.96 -14.69 -6.60
C PHE A 26 -3.10 -14.04 -5.79
N LYS A 27 -3.00 -14.01 -4.46
CA LYS A 27 -4.06 -13.50 -3.57
C LYS A 27 -3.76 -12.10 -3.04
N GLU A 28 -2.54 -11.87 -2.57
CA GLU A 28 -2.15 -10.61 -1.96
C GLU A 28 -0.75 -10.21 -2.42
N TRP A 29 -0.64 -9.03 -3.02
CA TRP A 29 0.62 -8.42 -3.43
C TRP A 29 0.87 -7.15 -2.64
N GLN A 30 2.12 -6.89 -2.28
CA GLN A 30 2.55 -5.65 -1.65
C GLN A 30 3.55 -4.93 -2.53
N VAL A 31 3.31 -3.65 -2.76
CA VAL A 31 4.10 -2.80 -3.64
C VAL A 31 4.45 -1.53 -2.88
N ASP A 32 5.73 -1.18 -2.84
CA ASP A 32 6.20 0.10 -2.33
C ASP A 32 6.15 1.13 -3.48
N ILE A 33 5.61 2.31 -3.18
CA ILE A 33 5.50 3.43 -4.11
C ILE A 33 6.20 4.66 -3.51
N ARG A 34 7.02 5.31 -4.34
CA ARG A 34 7.77 6.52 -4.04
C ARG A 34 7.40 7.61 -5.04
N VAL A 35 7.11 8.79 -4.53
CA VAL A 35 6.96 9.99 -5.37
C VAL A 35 8.36 10.45 -5.77
N LEU A 36 8.65 10.44 -7.07
CA LEU A 36 9.98 10.82 -7.59
C LEU A 36 10.14 12.31 -7.79
N ASP A 37 9.03 13.04 -7.84
CA ASP A 37 9.03 14.47 -8.05
C ASP A 37 9.41 15.23 -6.77
N SER A 38 9.81 16.49 -6.95
CA SER A 38 10.10 17.41 -5.84
C SER A 38 8.83 17.92 -5.15
N ASN A 39 7.80 17.09 -5.02
CA ASN A 39 6.60 17.44 -4.26
C ASN A 39 6.95 17.43 -2.76
N PRO A 40 6.92 18.59 -2.07
CA PRO A 40 7.34 18.68 -0.67
C PRO A 40 6.45 17.85 0.27
N LEU A 41 5.23 17.50 -0.12
CA LEU A 41 4.28 16.75 0.72
C LEU A 41 4.70 15.29 0.90
N TYR A 42 5.36 14.71 -0.11
CA TYR A 42 5.69 13.28 -0.18
C TYR A 42 7.17 13.01 -0.44
N LEU A 43 8.01 14.04 -0.35
CA LEU A 43 9.43 13.97 -0.66
C LEU A 43 10.12 12.90 0.18
N ASN A 44 10.83 11.99 -0.49
CA ASN A 44 11.55 10.87 0.14
C ASN A 44 10.67 9.91 0.97
N GLN A 45 9.35 9.99 0.86
CA GLN A 45 8.44 9.08 1.54
C GLN A 45 8.21 7.84 0.68
N ILE A 46 8.12 6.69 1.34
CA ILE A 46 7.77 5.42 0.71
C ILE A 46 6.48 4.94 1.35
N TYR A 47 5.48 4.70 0.51
CA TYR A 47 4.17 4.20 0.92
C TYR A 47 4.03 2.76 0.47
N ARG A 48 3.31 1.95 1.25
CA ARG A 48 3.02 0.57 0.86
C ARG A 48 1.58 0.41 0.42
N LEU A 49 1.42 -0.15 -0.76
CA LEU A 49 0.14 -0.58 -1.32
C LEU A 49 -0.03 -2.08 -1.10
N SER A 50 -1.26 -2.49 -0.79
CA SER A 50 -1.70 -3.87 -0.75
C SER A 50 -2.74 -4.09 -1.83
N PHE A 51 -2.47 -5.02 -2.74
CA PHE A 51 -3.37 -5.47 -3.79
C PHE A 51 -3.95 -6.83 -3.39
N ILE A 52 -5.27 -6.93 -3.30
CA ILE A 52 -5.97 -8.19 -3.05
C ILE A 52 -6.72 -8.57 -4.32
N PHE A 53 -6.38 -9.72 -4.88
CA PHE A 53 -7.03 -10.21 -6.09
C PHE A 53 -8.17 -11.15 -5.73
N THR A 54 -9.35 -10.86 -6.27
CA THR A 54 -10.50 -11.77 -6.16
C THR A 54 -10.36 -12.93 -7.15
N SER A 55 -11.12 -13.99 -6.95
CA SER A 55 -11.17 -15.12 -7.90
C SER A 55 -11.67 -14.72 -9.30
N ASN A 56 -12.33 -13.56 -9.43
CA ASN A 56 -12.85 -13.01 -10.68
C ASN A 56 -11.87 -12.05 -11.39
N TYR A 57 -10.69 -11.79 -10.81
CA TYR A 57 -9.66 -11.00 -11.48
C TYR A 57 -9.23 -11.67 -12.81
N PRO A 58 -9.09 -10.94 -13.94
CA PRO A 58 -9.08 -9.47 -14.08
C PRO A 58 -10.41 -8.84 -14.47
N ILE A 59 -11.50 -9.60 -14.54
CA ILE A 59 -12.83 -9.07 -14.88
C ILE A 59 -13.27 -8.05 -13.82
N GLU A 60 -13.03 -8.39 -12.55
CA GLU A 60 -13.21 -7.48 -11.43
C GLU A 60 -11.90 -6.79 -11.04
N PRO A 61 -11.97 -5.52 -10.57
CA PRO A 61 -10.80 -4.82 -10.04
C PRO A 61 -10.26 -5.54 -8.80
N PRO A 62 -8.94 -5.51 -8.58
CA PRO A 62 -8.37 -5.88 -7.29
C PRO A 62 -8.73 -4.82 -6.25
N GLU A 63 -8.80 -5.23 -4.98
CA GLU A 63 -8.87 -4.25 -3.89
C GLU A 63 -7.48 -3.67 -3.67
N VAL A 64 -7.38 -2.34 -3.71
CA VAL A 64 -6.11 -1.63 -3.55
C VAL A 64 -6.22 -0.67 -2.39
N THR A 65 -5.35 -0.83 -1.41
CA THR A 65 -5.31 0.03 -0.22
C THR A 65 -3.88 0.37 0.17
N PHE A 66 -3.69 1.55 0.76
CA PHE A 66 -2.47 1.87 1.47
C PHE A 66 -2.48 1.17 2.83
N ILE A 67 -1.34 0.60 3.23
CA ILE A 67 -1.19 -0.06 4.53
C ILE A 67 -0.14 0.64 5.38
N HIS A 68 -0.43 0.76 6.66
CA HIS A 68 0.54 1.17 7.65
C HIS A 68 1.49 0.01 7.95
N VAL A 69 2.79 0.22 7.77
CA VAL A 69 3.84 -0.74 8.17
C VAL A 69 4.58 -0.13 9.34
N PRO A 70 4.48 -0.69 10.56
CA PRO A 70 5.27 -0.20 11.68
C PRO A 70 6.77 -0.36 11.37
N PRO A 71 7.64 0.54 11.88
CA PRO A 71 9.08 0.34 11.77
C PRO A 71 9.41 -0.96 12.47
N SER A 72 9.95 -1.93 11.74
CA SER A 72 10.36 -3.22 12.24
C SER A 72 11.53 -3.06 13.22
N SER A 73 11.21 -2.72 14.46
CA SER A 73 12.11 -2.87 15.60
C SER A 73 12.27 -4.37 15.87
N SER A 74 13.08 -5.04 15.05
CA SER A 74 13.65 -6.34 15.38
C SER A 74 14.74 -6.15 16.44
N ALA A 75 14.31 -5.74 17.62
CA ALA A 75 14.99 -6.02 18.88
C ALA A 75 13.90 -6.23 19.92
N SER A 76 13.52 -7.51 20.01
CA SER A 76 12.73 -8.16 21.04
C SER A 76 12.64 -7.43 22.37
N SER A 77 11.44 -7.44 22.96
CA SER A 77 11.25 -7.42 24.40
C SER A 77 12.15 -8.48 25.06
N VAL A 78 13.36 -8.10 25.48
CA VAL A 78 14.21 -8.87 26.40
C VAL A 78 14.33 -8.01 27.65
N ALA A 79 13.80 -8.53 28.75
CA ALA A 79 13.90 -7.95 30.07
C ALA A 79 15.37 -7.65 30.46
N PRO A 80 15.65 -6.60 31.25
CA PRO A 80 17.01 -6.31 31.68
C PRO A 80 17.41 -7.28 32.81
N THR A 81 18.16 -8.32 32.48
CA THR A 81 19.03 -9.00 33.45
C THR A 81 20.48 -8.72 33.09
N SER A 82 21.13 -8.06 34.04
CA SER A 82 22.55 -7.75 34.16
C SER A 82 23.48 -8.90 33.77
N ASN A 83 24.55 -8.61 33.00
CA ASN A 83 25.94 -8.99 33.33
C ASN A 83 26.98 -8.52 32.28
N THR A 84 27.83 -7.59 32.71
CA THR A 84 29.32 -7.60 32.75
C THR A 84 30.19 -8.36 31.71
N GLN A 85 31.12 -7.58 31.10
CA GLN A 85 32.51 -7.83 30.64
C GLN A 85 32.91 -8.27 29.20
N SER A 86 33.75 -7.41 28.60
CA SER A 86 35.09 -7.64 27.97
C SER A 86 35.30 -8.00 26.47
N GLN A 87 35.85 -7.00 25.76
CA GLN A 87 37.02 -6.96 24.85
C GLN A 87 37.31 -8.02 23.73
N SER A 88 37.42 -7.48 22.49
CA SER A 88 38.55 -7.56 21.52
C SER A 88 38.46 -8.37 20.19
N GLN A 89 38.93 -7.68 19.12
CA GLN A 89 39.58 -8.11 17.85
C GLN A 89 38.80 -8.50 16.55
N GLN A 90 39.02 -7.65 15.52
CA GLN A 90 39.23 -7.83 14.06
C GLN A 90 38.67 -9.04 13.30
N GLN A 91 37.93 -8.80 12.20
CA GLN A 91 38.35 -9.13 10.81
C GLN A 91 37.33 -8.72 9.73
N SER A 92 37.88 -8.33 8.58
CA SER A 92 37.25 -7.88 7.35
C SER A 92 36.65 -9.01 6.50
N GLN A 93 35.40 -8.86 6.07
CA GLN A 93 34.82 -9.56 4.92
C GLN A 93 33.89 -8.64 4.13
N SER A 94 34.26 -8.39 2.88
CA SER A 94 33.43 -7.81 1.83
C SER A 94 32.32 -8.81 1.44
N GLN A 95 31.10 -8.54 1.88
CA GLN A 95 29.89 -9.10 1.29
C GLN A 95 29.05 -7.93 0.77
N SER A 96 28.79 -7.93 -0.53
CA SER A 96 27.84 -7.07 -1.21
C SER A 96 26.43 -7.38 -0.70
N GLN A 97 26.08 -6.73 0.41
CA GLN A 97 24.75 -6.76 1.01
C GLN A 97 23.88 -5.71 0.33
N SER A 98 22.77 -6.19 -0.21
CA SER A 98 21.62 -5.44 -0.71
C SER A 98 21.32 -4.25 0.20
N GLN A 99 21.17 -3.08 -0.42
CA GLN A 99 20.92 -1.80 0.25
C GLN A 99 19.86 -1.94 1.34
N THR A 100 20.31 -1.80 2.58
CA THR A 100 19.52 -1.62 3.79
C THR A 100 18.77 -0.30 3.68
N THR A 101 17.50 -0.33 3.28
CA THR A 101 16.61 0.80 3.51
C THR A 101 16.27 0.80 5.00
N THR A 102 16.67 1.87 5.68
CA THR A 102 16.27 2.17 7.06
C THR A 102 14.74 2.11 7.16
N ASP A 103 14.21 1.06 7.79
CA ASP A 103 12.76 0.79 7.91
C ASP A 103 12.12 1.75 8.91
N SER A 104 12.06 3.03 8.50
CA SER A 104 11.23 4.05 9.11
C SER A 104 9.81 3.69 8.70
N GLY A 105 8.93 3.37 9.65
CA GLY A 105 7.62 2.82 9.37
C GLY A 105 6.88 3.58 8.26
N ARG A 106 6.17 2.84 7.41
CA ARG A 106 5.44 3.39 6.27
C ARG A 106 4.06 3.81 6.74
N SER A 107 3.77 5.10 6.71
CA SER A 107 2.45 5.64 7.04
C SER A 107 1.52 5.64 5.81
N ILE A 108 0.26 6.06 5.98
CA ILE A 108 -0.68 6.24 4.87
C ILE A 108 -0.57 7.70 4.40
N PRO A 109 -0.40 7.97 3.10
CA PRO A 109 -0.31 9.34 2.59
C PRO A 109 -1.61 10.11 2.89
N ILE A 110 -1.47 11.38 3.25
CA ILE A 110 -2.61 12.30 3.41
C ILE A 110 -2.93 12.87 2.02
N HIS A 111 -4.13 12.62 1.52
CA HIS A 111 -4.53 13.03 0.17
C HIS A 111 -6.07 13.16 0.08
N PRO A 112 -6.61 14.10 -0.73
CA PRO A 112 -8.06 14.31 -0.88
C PRO A 112 -8.88 13.08 -1.34
N HIS A 113 -8.20 12.07 -1.87
CA HIS A 113 -8.76 10.80 -2.34
C HIS A 113 -8.31 9.57 -1.53
N ILE A 114 -7.62 9.76 -0.41
CA ILE A 114 -7.10 8.66 0.42
C ILE A 114 -7.60 8.82 1.85
N TYR A 115 -8.38 7.84 2.29
CA TYR A 115 -8.90 7.77 3.65
C TYR A 115 -7.81 7.39 4.66
N SER A 116 -8.02 7.70 5.93
CA SER A 116 -7.09 7.43 7.03
C SER A 116 -6.87 5.93 7.26
N ASN A 117 -7.82 5.08 6.88
CA ASN A 117 -7.68 3.62 6.87
C ASN A 117 -6.98 3.07 5.62
N GLY A 118 -6.58 3.94 4.69
CA GLY A 118 -5.83 3.60 3.48
C GLY A 118 -6.69 3.24 2.28
N ILE A 119 -8.01 3.33 2.39
CA ILE A 119 -8.92 3.14 1.26
C ILE A 119 -8.74 4.30 0.28
N ILE A 120 -8.78 3.98 -1.01
CA ILE A 120 -8.60 4.93 -2.10
C ILE A 120 -9.94 5.17 -2.78
N CYS A 121 -10.38 6.42 -2.81
CA CYS A 121 -11.60 6.85 -3.50
C CYS A 121 -11.25 7.28 -4.93
N LEU A 122 -11.14 6.31 -5.85
CA LEU A 122 -10.88 6.56 -7.27
C LEU A 122 -11.79 5.71 -8.15
N ASP A 123 -12.38 6.33 -9.17
CA ASP A 123 -13.21 5.65 -10.16
C ASP A 123 -12.44 4.58 -10.95
N LEU A 124 -11.13 4.76 -11.13
CA LEU A 124 -10.21 3.79 -11.75
C LEU A 124 -10.28 2.39 -11.10
N LEU A 125 -10.55 2.34 -9.79
CA LEU A 125 -10.67 1.11 -9.00
C LEU A 125 -12.14 0.70 -8.79
N GLY A 126 -13.08 1.54 -9.22
CA GLY A 126 -14.50 1.28 -9.18
C GLY A 126 -14.98 0.44 -10.37
N SER A 127 -16.23 -0.02 -10.29
CA SER A 127 -16.84 -0.82 -11.34
C SER A 127 -17.05 -0.07 -12.66
N ALA A 128 -17.06 1.27 -12.62
CA ALA A 128 -17.28 2.12 -13.80
C ALA A 128 -15.96 2.46 -14.53
N GLY A 129 -14.88 2.76 -13.81
CA GLY A 129 -13.57 3.09 -14.41
C GLY A 129 -12.62 1.89 -14.59
N TRP A 130 -12.86 0.74 -13.96
CA TRP A 130 -12.02 -0.44 -14.14
C TRP A 130 -12.19 -1.09 -15.51
N SER A 131 -11.07 -1.48 -16.11
CA SER A 131 -11.05 -2.31 -17.31
C SER A 131 -10.10 -3.50 -17.11
N PRO A 132 -10.46 -4.73 -17.57
CA PRO A 132 -9.58 -5.90 -17.48
C PRO A 132 -8.23 -5.73 -18.21
N VAL A 133 -8.11 -4.70 -19.06
CA VAL A 133 -6.85 -4.32 -19.71
C VAL A 133 -5.87 -3.67 -18.73
N GLN A 134 -6.32 -3.11 -17.60
CA GLN A 134 -5.45 -2.52 -16.59
C GLN A 134 -4.60 -3.60 -15.90
N SER A 135 -3.39 -3.23 -15.48
CA SER A 135 -2.47 -4.08 -14.72
C SER A 135 -2.11 -3.40 -13.40
N VAL A 136 -1.48 -4.16 -12.49
CA VAL A 136 -0.93 -3.59 -11.24
C VAL A 136 0.01 -2.41 -11.54
N GLU A 137 0.81 -2.52 -12.61
CA GLU A 137 1.73 -1.47 -13.04
C GLU A 137 0.99 -0.19 -13.44
N SER A 138 -0.05 -0.30 -14.27
CA SER A 138 -0.81 0.89 -14.71
C SER A 138 -1.54 1.54 -13.55
N VAL A 139 -2.07 0.74 -12.61
CA VAL A 139 -2.66 1.27 -11.36
C VAL A 139 -1.61 2.01 -10.52
N CYS A 140 -0.43 1.42 -10.30
CA CYS A 140 0.64 2.08 -9.55
C CYS A 140 1.10 3.38 -10.22
N MET A 141 1.22 3.40 -11.55
CA MET A 141 1.55 4.63 -12.29
C MET A 141 0.48 5.71 -12.11
N SER A 142 -0.80 5.35 -12.18
CA SER A 142 -1.90 6.28 -11.94
C SER A 142 -1.87 6.84 -10.51
N LEU A 143 -1.61 6.00 -9.51
CA LEU A 143 -1.49 6.41 -8.11
C LEU A 143 -0.26 7.30 -7.88
N GLN A 144 0.87 7.00 -8.53
CA GLN A 144 2.08 7.83 -8.46
C GLN A 144 1.80 9.22 -9.02
N SER A 145 1.17 9.31 -10.19
CA SER A 145 0.78 10.56 -10.83
C SER A 145 -0.20 11.36 -9.96
N MET A 146 -1.19 10.69 -9.36
CA MET A 146 -2.12 11.30 -8.42
C MET A 146 -1.39 11.94 -7.23
N LEU A 147 -0.46 11.22 -6.60
CA LEU A 147 0.33 11.74 -5.48
C LEU A 147 1.24 12.90 -5.93
N THR A 148 1.91 12.76 -7.07
CA THR A 148 2.76 13.83 -7.64
C THR A 148 1.97 15.13 -7.83
N GLY A 149 0.75 15.05 -8.37
CA GLY A 149 -0.09 16.21 -8.67
C GLY A 149 -0.73 16.88 -7.45
N ASN A 150 -0.60 16.31 -6.26
CA ASN A 150 -1.26 16.85 -5.08
C ASN A 150 -0.56 18.12 -4.54
N THR A 151 -1.36 19.10 -4.16
CA THR A 151 -0.89 20.36 -3.57
C THR A 151 -1.41 20.58 -2.14
N LYS A 152 -2.26 19.69 -1.62
CA LYS A 152 -2.93 19.84 -0.33
C LYS A 152 -2.83 18.61 0.55
N ASN A 153 -2.37 18.78 1.79
CA ASN A 153 -2.42 17.73 2.81
C ASN A 153 -3.78 17.72 3.51
N GLU A 154 -4.84 17.37 2.78
CA GLU A 154 -6.20 17.21 3.32
C GLU A 154 -6.73 15.79 3.09
N ARG A 155 -7.64 15.35 3.96
CA ARG A 155 -8.36 14.08 3.83
C ARG A 155 -9.67 14.29 3.06
N PRO A 156 -10.26 13.22 2.49
CA PRO A 156 -11.60 13.30 1.90
C PRO A 156 -12.63 13.81 2.92
N PRO A 157 -13.68 14.52 2.48
CA PRO A 157 -14.79 14.88 3.36
C PRO A 157 -15.45 13.61 3.93
N GLY A 158 -15.76 13.62 5.23
CA GLY A 158 -16.37 12.47 5.91
C GLY A 158 -15.41 11.31 6.23
N ASP A 159 -14.08 11.54 6.18
CA ASP A 159 -13.07 10.51 6.48
C ASP A 159 -13.31 9.76 7.79
N GLU A 160 -13.59 10.48 8.88
CA GLU A 160 -13.79 9.87 10.20
C GLU A 160 -15.02 8.97 10.23
N ALA A 161 -16.17 9.45 9.72
CA ALA A 161 -17.41 8.69 9.65
C ALA A 161 -17.28 7.45 8.75
N PHE A 162 -16.58 7.60 7.62
CA PHE A 162 -16.31 6.49 6.70
C PHE A 162 -15.41 5.44 7.33
N CYS A 163 -14.31 5.85 7.97
CA CYS A 163 -13.39 4.94 8.66
C CYS A 163 -14.08 4.22 9.83
N GLN A 164 -14.94 4.91 10.58
CA GLN A 164 -15.76 4.31 11.65
C GLN A 164 -16.72 3.25 11.09
N SER A 165 -17.37 3.53 9.95
CA SER A 165 -18.28 2.60 9.30
C SER A 165 -17.57 1.37 8.71
N MET A 166 -16.41 1.56 8.07
CA MET A 166 -15.64 0.47 7.47
C MET A 166 -14.86 -0.36 8.50
N GLY A 167 -14.54 0.23 9.65
CA GLY A 167 -13.71 -0.38 10.69
C GLY A 167 -12.24 -0.47 10.29
N VAL A 168 -11.52 -1.43 10.88
CA VAL A 168 -10.11 -1.70 10.59
C VAL A 168 -9.97 -2.96 9.74
N ARG A 169 -8.91 -3.03 8.92
CA ARG A 169 -8.58 -4.25 8.17
C ARG A 169 -8.07 -5.31 9.15
N GLY A 170 -8.89 -6.32 9.43
CA GLY A 170 -8.49 -7.54 10.15
C GLY A 170 -7.97 -8.64 9.22
N PRO A 171 -7.48 -9.76 9.76
CA PRO A 171 -6.95 -10.89 8.98
C PRO A 171 -7.99 -11.55 8.05
N ASN A 172 -9.28 -11.38 8.35
CA ASN A 172 -10.40 -11.92 7.57
C ASN A 172 -11.10 -10.85 6.71
N GLY A 173 -10.53 -9.65 6.58
CA GLY A 173 -11.15 -8.52 5.87
C GLY A 173 -11.56 -7.37 6.79
N TRP A 174 -12.41 -6.46 6.30
CA TRP A 174 -12.83 -5.26 7.01
C TRP A 174 -13.86 -5.57 8.10
N THR A 175 -13.58 -5.15 9.33
CA THR A 175 -14.39 -5.51 10.51
C THR A 175 -15.76 -4.82 10.55
N GLY A 176 -15.94 -3.68 9.87
CA GLY A 176 -17.17 -2.89 9.88
C GLY A 176 -18.21 -3.28 8.83
N SER A 177 -17.87 -4.17 7.90
CA SER A 177 -18.84 -4.67 6.92
C SER A 177 -19.64 -5.80 7.56
N GLU A 178 -20.95 -5.61 7.78
CA GLU A 178 -21.91 -6.57 8.34
C GLU A 178 -21.88 -7.99 7.73
N ARG A 179 -21.15 -8.19 6.62
CA ARG A 179 -21.02 -9.50 5.95
C ARG A 179 -19.59 -9.84 5.51
N GLY A 180 -18.55 -9.28 6.14
CA GLY A 180 -17.17 -9.57 5.76
C GLY A 180 -16.88 -9.30 4.28
N ARG A 181 -17.65 -8.39 3.66
CA ARG A 181 -17.44 -7.99 2.28
C ARG A 181 -16.34 -6.95 2.26
N GLY A 182 -15.37 -7.14 1.36
CA GLY A 182 -14.31 -6.16 1.13
C GLY A 182 -14.85 -4.86 0.54
N LEU A 183 -14.05 -4.13 -0.24
CA LEU A 183 -14.39 -2.78 -0.72
C LEU A 183 -15.59 -2.73 -1.71
N ARG A 184 -16.17 -3.89 -2.04
CA ARG A 184 -17.28 -4.02 -2.99
C ARG A 184 -18.58 -3.42 -2.45
N GLY A 185 -19.07 -2.38 -3.14
CA GLY A 185 -20.34 -1.72 -2.81
C GLY A 185 -20.21 -0.69 -1.69
N VAL A 186 -18.98 -0.30 -1.36
CA VAL A 186 -18.71 0.81 -0.46
C VAL A 186 -19.10 2.09 -1.17
N ARG A 187 -20.04 2.83 -0.58
CA ARG A 187 -20.46 4.14 -1.07
C ARG A 187 -19.44 5.17 -0.60
N PHE A 188 -18.70 5.74 -1.54
CA PHE A 188 -17.73 6.77 -1.23
C PHE A 188 -18.42 8.12 -1.04
N ALA A 189 -17.74 9.06 -0.36
CA ALA A 189 -18.29 10.38 -0.08
C ALA A 189 -18.66 11.19 -1.35
N TYR A 190 -18.07 10.84 -2.49
CA TYR A 190 -18.36 11.46 -3.79
C TYR A 190 -19.46 10.74 -4.60
N ASP A 191 -19.98 9.61 -4.11
CA ASP A 191 -21.07 8.82 -4.72
C ASP A 191 -22.45 9.25 -4.16
N ASP A 192 -22.50 10.40 -3.46
CA ASP A 192 -23.74 11.01 -3.02
C ASP A 192 -24.24 12.02 -4.06
N ASP A 193 -25.29 11.67 -4.81
CA ASP A 193 -25.93 12.47 -5.86
C ASP A 193 -26.55 13.80 -5.39
N THR A 194 -26.20 14.30 -4.20
CA THR A 194 -26.73 15.56 -3.63
C THR A 194 -25.76 16.74 -3.70
N VAL A 195 -24.63 16.61 -4.42
CA VAL A 195 -23.69 17.71 -4.73
C VAL A 195 -23.53 17.97 -6.22
#